data_AF-A0A150L799-F1
#
_entry.id   AF-A0A150L799-F1
#
_cell.length_a   1.000
_cell.length_b   1.000
_cell.length_c   1.000
_cell.angle_alpha   90.00
_cell.angle_beta   90.00
_cell.angle_gamma   90.00
#
_symmetry.space_group_name_H-M   'P 1'
#
loop_
_entity.id
_entity.type
_entity.pdbx_description
1 polymer ?
#
loop_
_entity_poly.entity_id
_entity_poly.type
_entity_poly.pdbx_seq_one_letter_code
_entity_poly.pdbx_strand_id
1 'polypeptide(L)'
;MGSKFTISMTLITVIIGFMLAIQFQTVKEPKVRDTRDVWALRDDLIKEQELQSKLLEEIRSNEERISKYKTKIKDSKEMALKETLEGLKKEAGQTDIKGPGLVITVSILKEALLLGQPVADVSPMLLKRLVNDLNMYGADQISIDGERLINTTVIRDINGKTKINGH
;
A
#
# COMPACT_ATOMS: atom_id res chain seq x y z
N MET A 1 -55.71 18.13 55.38
CA MET A 1 -54.23 18.18 55.28
C MET A 1 -53.71 17.77 53.89
N GLY A 2 -54.49 17.95 52.81
CA GLY A 2 -54.14 17.43 51.48
C GLY A 2 -53.82 18.49 50.41
N SER A 3 -54.28 19.73 50.56
CA SER A 3 -54.10 20.77 49.53
C SER A 3 -52.71 21.41 49.50
N LYS A 4 -52.07 21.58 50.67
CA LYS A 4 -50.70 22.11 50.75
C LYS A 4 -49.67 21.14 50.15
N PHE A 5 -49.91 19.83 50.30
CA PHE A 5 -49.05 18.79 49.76
C PHE A 5 -49.14 18.71 48.23
N THR A 6 -50.34 18.76 47.67
CA THR A 6 -50.52 18.80 46.21
C THR A 6 -49.97 20.08 45.60
N ILE A 7 -50.15 21.24 46.23
CA ILE A 7 -49.54 22.51 45.76
C ILE A 7 -48.00 22.42 45.77
N SER A 8 -47.42 21.86 46.83
CA SER A 8 -45.96 21.67 46.92
C SER A 8 -45.44 20.69 45.87
N MET A 9 -46.16 19.60 45.61
CA MET A 9 -45.79 18.62 44.58
C MET A 9 -45.83 19.25 43.19
N THR A 10 -46.90 19.97 42.85
CA THR A 10 -47.02 20.65 41.56
C THR A 10 -45.89 21.65 41.34
N LEU A 11 -45.52 22.42 42.38
CA LEU A 11 -44.42 23.39 42.28
C LEU A 11 -43.08 22.70 42.00
N ILE A 12 -42.79 21.60 42.67
CA ILE A 12 -41.55 20.83 42.49
C ILE A 12 -41.49 20.23 41.08
N THR A 13 -42.60 19.65 40.60
CA THR A 13 -42.66 19.08 39.25
C THR A 13 -42.46 20.13 38.16
N VAL A 14 -42.99 21.34 38.34
CA VAL A 14 -42.79 22.46 37.40
C VAL A 14 -41.32 22.88 37.36
N ILE A 15 -40.64 22.97 38.51
CA ILE A 15 -39.22 23.33 38.57
C ILE A 15 -38.35 22.26 37.89
N ILE A 16 -38.63 20.97 38.15
CA ILE A 16 -37.91 19.86 37.52
C ILE A 16 -38.16 19.83 36.01
N GLY A 17 -39.40 20.02 35.57
CA GLY A 17 -39.75 20.09 34.15
C GLY A 17 -39.05 21.25 33.44
N PHE A 18 -38.95 22.42 34.10
CA PHE A 18 -38.24 23.57 33.59
C PHE A 18 -36.72 23.35 33.50
N MET A 19 -36.14 22.70 34.53
CA MET A 19 -34.73 22.33 34.55
C MET A 19 -34.40 21.32 33.42
N LEU A 20 -35.26 20.32 33.21
CA LEU A 20 -35.13 19.37 32.11
C LEU A 20 -35.26 20.06 30.74
N ALA A 21 -36.18 21.01 30.59
CA ALA A 21 -36.33 21.78 29.34
C ALA A 21 -35.06 22.60 29.02
N ILE A 22 -34.48 23.27 30.02
CA ILE A 22 -33.20 24.00 29.87
C ILE A 22 -32.08 23.04 29.52
N GLN A 23 -32.00 21.89 30.21
CA GLN A 23 -30.96 20.89 29.95
C GLN A 23 -31.10 20.31 28.53
N PHE A 24 -32.32 20.03 28.06
CA PHE A 24 -32.57 19.58 26.69
C PHE A 24 -32.23 20.64 25.65
N GLN A 25 -32.48 21.92 25.95
CA GLN A 25 -32.12 23.04 25.08
C GLN A 25 -30.60 23.30 25.07
N THR A 26 -29.90 22.97 26.17
CA THR A 26 -28.45 23.15 26.33
C THR A 26 -27.65 21.96 25.76
N VAL A 27 -28.21 20.75 25.81
CA VAL A 27 -27.64 19.51 25.24
C VAL A 27 -27.92 19.40 23.73
N LYS A 28 -28.77 20.26 23.16
CA LYS A 28 -28.72 20.53 21.73
C LYS A 28 -27.35 21.14 21.44
N GLU A 29 -26.46 20.27 20.98
CA GLU A 29 -25.10 20.59 20.56
C GLU A 29 -25.11 21.96 19.89
N PRO A 30 -24.23 22.90 20.28
CA PRO A 30 -24.01 24.06 19.44
C PRO A 30 -23.74 23.49 18.06
N LYS A 31 -24.55 23.83 17.06
CA LYS A 31 -24.19 23.61 15.66
C LYS A 31 -22.79 24.18 15.59
N VAL A 32 -21.78 23.30 15.54
CA VAL A 32 -20.39 23.68 15.35
C VAL A 32 -20.46 24.44 14.05
N ARG A 33 -20.51 25.77 14.15
CA ARG A 33 -20.58 26.62 12.98
C ARG A 33 -19.17 26.52 12.47
N ASP A 34 -19.00 25.56 11.58
CA ASP A 34 -17.75 25.23 10.94
C ASP A 34 -17.05 26.53 10.57
N THR A 35 -16.03 26.91 11.34
CA THR A 35 -15.29 28.16 11.17
C THR A 35 -14.26 28.03 10.07
N ARG A 36 -14.27 26.93 9.31
CA ARG A 36 -13.54 26.81 8.06
C ARG A 36 -14.04 27.89 7.11
N ASP A 37 -13.08 28.66 6.59
CA ASP A 37 -13.33 29.62 5.53
C ASP A 37 -14.10 28.90 4.42
N VAL A 38 -15.19 29.46 3.91
CA VAL A 38 -16.05 28.82 2.90
C VAL A 38 -15.22 28.36 1.68
N TRP A 39 -14.08 29.00 1.47
CA TRP A 39 -13.02 28.62 0.54
C TRP A 39 -12.39 27.24 0.81
N ALA A 40 -12.01 26.92 2.05
CA ALA A 40 -11.43 25.63 2.41
C ALA A 40 -12.43 24.49 2.21
N LEU A 41 -13.71 24.71 2.55
CA LEU A 41 -14.76 23.71 2.33
C LEU A 41 -15.04 23.48 0.83
N ARG A 42 -14.92 24.52 0.01
CA ARG A 42 -15.03 24.40 -1.45
C ARG A 42 -13.84 23.65 -2.04
N ASP A 43 -12.63 23.91 -1.56
CA ASP A 43 -11.43 23.20 -1.99
C ASP A 43 -11.50 21.70 -1.64
N ASP A 44 -11.91 21.36 -0.42
CA ASP A 44 -12.14 19.98 0.00
C ASP A 44 -13.21 19.30 -0.87
N LEU A 45 -14.30 20.00 -1.19
CA LEU A 45 -15.35 19.48 -2.05
C LEU A 45 -14.88 19.22 -3.48
N ILE A 46 -14.06 20.12 -4.05
CA ILE A 46 -13.49 19.95 -5.39
C ILE A 46 -12.55 18.76 -5.40
N LYS A 47 -11.67 18.61 -4.39
CA LYS A 47 -10.78 17.45 -4.26
C LYS A 47 -11.54 16.14 -4.17
N GLU A 48 -12.63 16.11 -3.41
CA GLU A 48 -13.46 14.92 -3.29
C GLU A 48 -14.15 14.58 -4.62
N GLN A 49 -14.62 15.59 -5.37
CA GLN A 49 -15.19 15.40 -6.72
C GLN A 49 -14.15 14.91 -7.73
N GLU A 50 -12.94 15.44 -7.70
CA GLU A 50 -11.83 14.98 -8.54
C GLU A 50 -11.44 13.54 -8.22
N LEU A 51 -11.34 13.20 -6.93
CA LEU A 51 -11.09 11.85 -6.47
C LEU A 51 -12.20 10.90 -6.93
N GLN A 52 -13.45 11.29 -6.76
CA GLN A 52 -14.60 10.52 -7.21
C GLN A 52 -14.56 10.29 -8.73
N SER A 53 -14.26 11.32 -9.52
CA SER A 53 -14.13 11.22 -10.97
C SER A 53 -13.01 10.24 -11.37
N LYS A 54 -11.85 10.34 -10.72
CA LYS A 54 -10.72 9.43 -10.94
C LYS A 54 -11.08 7.99 -10.57
N LEU A 55 -11.74 7.77 -9.44
CA LEU A 55 -12.19 6.45 -9.02
C LEU A 55 -13.19 5.85 -10.02
N LEU A 56 -14.12 6.64 -10.54
CA LEU A 56 -15.05 6.20 -11.58
C LEU A 56 -14.33 5.83 -12.88
N GLU A 57 -13.31 6.58 -13.27
CA GLU A 57 -12.49 6.26 -14.44
C GLU A 57 -11.71 4.95 -14.25
N GLU A 58 -11.11 4.75 -13.07
CA GLU A 58 -10.44 3.50 -12.71
C GLU A 58 -11.40 2.31 -12.70
N ILE A 59 -12.60 2.46 -12.12
CA ILE A 59 -13.65 1.44 -12.14
C ILE A 59 -14.01 1.09 -13.59
N ARG A 60 -14.28 2.08 -14.44
CA ARG A 60 -14.65 1.86 -15.84
C ARG A 60 -13.53 1.14 -16.61
N SER A 61 -12.28 1.54 -16.41
CA SER A 61 -11.11 0.90 -17.00
C SER A 61 -10.97 -0.56 -16.58
N ASN A 62 -11.19 -0.85 -15.29
CA ASN A 62 -11.14 -2.20 -14.75
C ASN A 62 -12.30 -3.06 -15.26
N GLU A 63 -13.52 -2.52 -15.35
CA GLU A 63 -14.66 -3.20 -15.96
C GLU A 63 -14.42 -3.53 -17.43
N GLU A 64 -13.85 -2.59 -18.19
CA GLU A 64 -13.49 -2.81 -19.60
C GLU A 64 -12.44 -3.91 -19.73
N ARG A 65 -11.41 -3.92 -18.87
CA ARG A 65 -10.43 -5.01 -18.79
C ARG A 65 -11.11 -6.35 -18.50
N ILE A 66 -11.96 -6.42 -17.48
CA ILE A 66 -12.70 -7.65 -17.12
C ILE A 66 -13.58 -8.11 -18.29
N SER A 67 -14.26 -7.19 -18.98
CA SER A 67 -15.09 -7.50 -20.14
C SER A 67 -14.27 -8.06 -21.31
N LYS A 68 -13.11 -7.45 -21.60
CA LYS A 68 -12.16 -7.97 -22.60
C LYS A 68 -11.66 -9.36 -22.23
N TYR A 69 -11.31 -9.60 -20.96
CA TYR A 69 -10.94 -10.93 -20.48
C TYR A 69 -12.08 -11.95 -20.63
N LYS A 70 -13.31 -11.61 -20.21
CA LYS A 70 -14.49 -12.49 -20.35
C LYS A 70 -14.80 -12.80 -21.81
N THR A 71 -14.70 -11.82 -22.70
CA THR A 71 -14.94 -11.98 -24.14
C THR A 71 -13.86 -12.85 -24.77
N LYS A 72 -12.57 -12.59 -24.47
CA LYS A 72 -11.46 -13.42 -24.92
C LYS A 72 -11.57 -14.88 -24.45
N ILE A 73 -11.98 -15.12 -23.20
CA ILE A 73 -12.23 -16.48 -22.68
C ILE A 73 -13.37 -17.18 -23.43
N LYS A 74 -14.39 -16.43 -23.86
CA LYS A 74 -15.53 -16.95 -24.62
C LYS A 74 -15.15 -17.30 -26.07
N ASP A 75 -14.30 -16.49 -26.70
CA ASP A 75 -13.93 -16.63 -28.12
C ASP A 75 -12.70 -17.54 -28.34
N SER A 76 -11.75 -17.61 -27.40
CA SER A 76 -10.64 -18.58 -27.41
C SER A 76 -10.03 -18.76 -26.01
N LYS A 77 -10.43 -19.85 -25.33
CA LYS A 77 -9.88 -20.23 -24.02
C LYS A 77 -8.35 -20.41 -24.05
N GLU A 78 -7.80 -20.91 -25.17
CA GLU A 78 -6.35 -21.07 -25.33
C GLU A 78 -5.60 -19.75 -25.31
N MET A 79 -6.14 -18.69 -25.93
CA MET A 79 -5.48 -17.38 -25.98
C MET A 79 -5.43 -16.73 -24.59
N ALA A 80 -6.53 -16.79 -23.83
CA ALA A 80 -6.57 -16.26 -22.47
C ALA A 80 -5.62 -17.02 -21.52
N LEU A 81 -5.51 -18.34 -21.67
CA LEU A 81 -4.58 -19.16 -20.91
C LEU A 81 -3.12 -18.82 -21.27
N LYS A 82 -2.82 -18.61 -22.55
CA LYS A 82 -1.49 -18.22 -23.01
C LYS A 82 -1.07 -16.86 -22.46
N GLU A 83 -1.95 -15.87 -22.49
CA GLU A 83 -1.68 -14.53 -21.93
C GLU A 83 -1.45 -14.58 -20.41
N THR A 84 -2.23 -15.38 -19.70
CA THR A 84 -2.05 -15.62 -18.26
C THR A 84 -0.72 -16.32 -17.97
N LEU A 85 -0.37 -17.34 -18.77
CA LEU A 85 0.90 -18.05 -18.66
C LEU A 85 2.09 -17.11 -18.91
N GLU A 86 2.00 -16.23 -19.91
CA GLU A 86 3.02 -15.23 -20.20
C GLU A 86 3.17 -14.21 -19.06
N GLY A 87 2.05 -13.75 -18.47
CA GLY A 87 2.06 -12.90 -17.28
C GLY A 87 2.74 -13.56 -16.08
N LEU A 88 2.40 -14.82 -15.79
CA LEU A 88 3.01 -15.59 -14.71
C LEU A 88 4.50 -15.83 -14.94
N LYS A 89 4.92 -16.12 -16.18
CA LYS A 89 6.34 -16.24 -16.52
C LYS A 89 7.10 -14.94 -16.27
N LYS A 90 6.49 -13.80 -16.58
CA LYS A 90 7.07 -12.48 -16.33
C LYS A 90 7.22 -12.20 -14.83
N GLU A 91 6.19 -12.47 -14.03
CA GLU A 91 6.23 -12.33 -12.57
C GLU A 91 7.23 -13.30 -11.92
N ALA A 92 7.37 -14.51 -12.47
CA ALA A 92 8.36 -15.49 -12.03
C ALA A 92 9.79 -15.17 -12.51
N GLY A 93 10.00 -14.08 -13.25
CA GLY A 93 11.31 -13.69 -13.75
C GLY A 93 11.86 -14.57 -14.88
N GLN A 94 11.02 -15.40 -15.52
CA GLN A 94 11.39 -16.33 -16.61
C GLN A 94 11.35 -15.69 -18.00
N THR A 95 11.21 -14.38 -18.08
CA THR A 95 11.19 -13.63 -19.34
C THR A 95 12.29 -12.59 -19.36
N ASP A 96 12.95 -12.45 -20.51
CA ASP A 96 13.93 -11.40 -20.72
C ASP A 96 13.28 -10.02 -20.72
N ILE A 97 13.90 -9.06 -20.02
CA ILE A 97 13.47 -7.66 -19.96
C ILE A 97 14.62 -6.81 -20.46
N LYS A 98 14.34 -5.88 -21.37
CA LYS A 98 15.30 -4.91 -21.90
C LYS A 98 14.86 -3.50 -21.54
N GLY A 99 15.80 -2.69 -21.09
CA GLY A 99 15.56 -1.31 -20.70
C GLY A 99 16.87 -0.57 -20.39
N PRO A 100 16.84 0.75 -20.24
CA PRO A 100 17.97 1.51 -19.73
C PRO A 100 18.30 1.03 -18.31
N GLY A 101 19.59 0.92 -18.00
CA GLY A 101 20.04 0.38 -16.71
C GLY A 101 21.52 0.61 -16.48
N LEU A 102 22.00 0.04 -15.38
CA LEU A 102 23.37 0.13 -14.93
C LEU A 102 23.90 -1.26 -14.56
N VAL A 103 25.21 -1.46 -14.71
CA VAL A 103 25.89 -2.69 -14.33
C VAL A 103 26.81 -2.39 -13.15
N ILE A 104 26.54 -3.01 -12.00
CA ILE A 104 27.37 -2.88 -10.79
C ILE A 104 28.25 -4.12 -10.68
N THR A 105 29.56 -3.92 -10.63
CA THR A 105 30.51 -5.00 -10.32
C THR A 105 30.95 -4.86 -8.88
N VAL A 106 30.69 -5.89 -8.07
CA VAL A 106 31.12 -5.95 -6.67
C VAL A 106 32.29 -6.92 -6.58
N SER A 107 33.42 -6.45 -6.10
CA SER A 107 34.62 -7.27 -5.91
C SER A 107 35.19 -7.07 -4.52
N ILE A 108 35.76 -8.13 -3.95
CA ILE A 108 36.51 -8.07 -2.69
C ILE A 108 37.84 -7.34 -2.86
N LEU A 109 38.25 -6.61 -1.82
CA LEU A 109 39.56 -5.98 -1.73
C LEU A 109 40.65 -7.04 -1.68
N LYS A 110 41.60 -6.95 -2.62
CA LYS A 110 42.66 -7.95 -2.83
C LYS A 110 43.76 -7.89 -1.77
N GLU A 111 43.85 -6.84 -0.95
CA GLU A 111 44.89 -6.77 0.10
C GLU A 111 44.79 -7.90 1.13
N ALA A 112 43.59 -8.46 1.37
CA ALA A 112 43.40 -9.63 2.25
C ALA A 112 43.88 -10.95 1.63
N LEU A 113 43.94 -11.05 0.30
CA LEU A 113 44.39 -12.25 -0.43
C LEU A 113 45.90 -12.51 -0.25
N LEU A 114 46.68 -11.44 -0.05
CA LEU A 114 48.14 -11.47 0.11
C LEU A 114 48.58 -12.02 1.48
N LEU A 115 47.67 -12.10 2.44
CA LEU A 115 47.92 -12.58 3.81
C LEU A 115 47.61 -14.07 4.01
N GLY A 116 47.34 -14.82 2.93
CA GLY A 116 47.03 -16.25 2.99
C GLY A 116 45.70 -16.58 3.65
N GLN A 117 44.81 -15.59 3.81
CA GLN A 117 43.46 -15.79 4.34
C GLN A 117 42.55 -16.43 3.26
N PRO A 118 41.60 -17.28 3.65
CA PRO A 118 40.63 -17.84 2.72
C PRO A 118 39.89 -16.70 2.00
N VAL A 119 39.71 -16.86 0.69
CA VAL A 119 38.98 -15.90 -0.15
C VAL A 119 37.56 -15.76 0.41
N ALA A 120 37.28 -14.65 1.10
CA ALA A 120 35.93 -14.37 1.58
C ALA A 120 35.05 -14.03 0.38
N ASP A 121 33.94 -14.74 0.21
CA ASP A 121 32.95 -14.38 -0.80
C ASP A 121 32.23 -13.07 -0.39
N VAL A 122 31.57 -12.40 -1.34
CA VAL A 122 30.80 -11.19 -1.05
C VAL A 122 29.71 -11.54 -0.04
N SER A 123 29.75 -10.95 1.16
CA SER A 123 28.80 -11.30 2.23
C SER A 123 27.33 -11.20 1.77
N PRO A 124 26.49 -12.22 2.02
CA PRO A 124 25.06 -12.17 1.68
C PRO A 124 24.34 -10.99 2.34
N MET A 125 24.82 -10.56 3.51
CA MET A 125 24.27 -9.42 4.24
C MET A 125 24.50 -8.10 3.49
N LEU A 126 25.71 -7.90 2.97
CA LEU A 126 26.05 -6.70 2.20
C LEU A 126 25.30 -6.68 0.86
N LEU A 127 25.19 -7.83 0.20
CA LEU A 127 24.43 -7.95 -1.04
C LEU A 127 22.95 -7.63 -0.85
N LYS A 128 22.33 -8.14 0.22
CA LYS A 128 20.94 -7.78 0.59
C LYS A 128 20.78 -6.30 0.87
N ARG A 129 21.76 -5.66 1.54
CA ARG A 129 21.73 -4.22 1.79
C ARG A 129 21.78 -3.42 0.49
N LEU A 130 22.68 -3.77 -0.42
CA LEU A 130 22.77 -3.14 -1.74
C LEU A 130 21.44 -3.25 -2.51
N VAL A 131 20.85 -4.44 -2.54
CA VAL A 131 19.54 -4.65 -3.19
C VAL A 131 18.46 -3.76 -2.57
N ASN A 132 18.43 -3.65 -1.24
CA ASN A 132 17.46 -2.78 -0.57
C ASN A 132 17.67 -1.31 -0.92
N ASP A 133 18.93 -0.85 -0.99
CA ASP A 133 19.24 0.52 -1.39
C ASP A 133 18.77 0.76 -2.84
N LEU A 134 19.03 -0.16 -3.76
CA LEU A 134 18.55 -0.07 -5.15
C LEU A 134 17.02 -0.01 -5.23
N ASN A 135 16.31 -0.85 -4.47
CA ASN A 135 14.85 -0.81 -4.40
C ASN A 135 14.34 0.51 -3.83
N MET A 136 15.01 1.07 -2.82
CA MET A 136 14.67 2.36 -2.22
C MET A 136 14.81 3.51 -3.22
N TYR A 137 15.78 3.43 -4.13
CA TYR A 137 15.97 4.41 -5.21
C TYR A 137 15.16 4.12 -6.47
N GLY A 138 14.20 3.19 -6.42
CA GLY A 138 13.25 2.94 -7.50
C GLY A 138 13.76 2.03 -8.61
N ALA A 139 14.67 1.09 -8.31
CA ALA A 139 15.04 0.06 -9.26
C ALA A 139 13.83 -0.86 -9.58
N ASP A 140 13.35 -0.82 -10.82
CA ASP A 140 12.20 -1.65 -11.25
C ASP A 140 12.54 -3.14 -11.39
N GLN A 141 13.74 -3.43 -11.88
CA GLN A 141 14.17 -4.79 -12.23
C GLN A 141 15.65 -4.96 -11.90
N ILE A 142 15.97 -5.96 -11.07
CA ILE A 142 17.35 -6.26 -10.66
C ILE A 142 17.70 -7.67 -11.12
N SER A 143 18.94 -7.86 -11.57
CA SER A 143 19.52 -9.19 -11.78
C SER A 143 20.87 -9.26 -11.09
N ILE A 144 21.12 -10.39 -10.42
CA ILE A 144 22.36 -10.67 -9.70
C ILE A 144 22.96 -11.91 -10.35
N ASP A 145 24.14 -11.77 -10.97
CA ASP A 145 24.85 -12.86 -11.65
C ASP A 145 23.98 -13.65 -12.66
N GLY A 146 23.09 -12.94 -13.38
CA GLY A 146 22.17 -13.52 -14.36
C GLY A 146 20.84 -14.01 -13.77
N GLU A 147 20.71 -14.14 -12.46
CA GLU A 147 19.46 -14.51 -11.79
C GLU A 147 18.56 -13.28 -11.60
N ARG A 148 17.28 -13.39 -12.00
CA ARG A 148 16.29 -12.33 -11.78
C ARG A 148 15.92 -12.27 -10.30
N LEU A 149 16.03 -11.10 -9.69
CA LEU A 149 15.52 -10.87 -8.35
C LEU A 149 13.99 -10.78 -8.40
N ILE A 150 13.33 -11.70 -7.71
CA ILE A 150 11.89 -11.72 -7.44
C ILE A 150 11.61 -11.78 -5.94
N ASN A 151 10.38 -11.56 -5.51
CA ASN A 151 10.00 -11.48 -4.09
C ASN A 151 10.33 -12.75 -3.28
N THR A 152 10.45 -13.90 -3.94
CA THR A 152 10.78 -15.19 -3.33
C THR A 152 12.28 -15.52 -3.42
N THR A 153 13.12 -14.61 -3.92
CA THR A 153 14.55 -14.85 -4.08
C THR A 153 15.26 -14.93 -2.74
N VAL A 154 16.07 -15.97 -2.56
CA VAL A 154 16.83 -16.20 -1.32
C VAL A 154 18.30 -15.89 -1.56
N ILE A 155 18.85 -14.96 -0.77
CA ILE A 155 20.28 -14.63 -0.75
C ILE A 155 20.86 -15.07 0.59
N ARG A 156 21.72 -16.09 0.58
CA ARG A 156 22.28 -16.70 1.79
C ARG A 156 23.68 -17.29 1.57
N ASP A 157 24.36 -17.56 2.67
CA ASP A 157 25.60 -18.34 2.66
C ASP A 157 25.27 -19.84 2.59
N ILE A 158 25.97 -20.58 1.73
CA ILE A 158 26.01 -22.04 1.71
C ILE A 158 27.47 -22.47 1.60
N ASN A 159 27.99 -23.10 2.66
CA ASN A 159 29.37 -23.61 2.74
C ASN A 159 30.44 -22.50 2.53
N GLY A 160 30.22 -21.30 3.06
CA GLY A 160 31.17 -20.18 2.96
C GLY A 160 31.16 -19.47 1.60
N LYS A 161 30.12 -19.71 0.79
CA LYS A 161 29.89 -19.03 -0.49
C LYS A 161 28.52 -18.40 -0.49
N THR A 162 28.43 -17.22 -1.07
CA THR A 162 27.15 -16.53 -1.26
C THR A 162 26.42 -17.15 -2.43
N LYS A 163 25.16 -17.48 -2.19
CA LYS A 163 24.29 -18.16 -3.14
C LYS A 163 22.99 -17.40 -3.33
N ILE A 164 22.50 -17.38 -4.56
CA ILE A 164 21.22 -16.79 -4.97
C ILE A 164 20.31 -17.95 -5.41
N ASN A 165 19.19 -18.16 -4.71
CA ASN A 165 18.31 -19.32 -4.93
C ASN A 165 18.99 -20.70 -4.84
N GLY A 166 20.18 -20.76 -4.23
CA GLY A 166 21.00 -21.97 -4.14
C GLY A 166 22.09 -22.11 -5.20
N HIS A 167 22.15 -21.18 -6.16
CA HIS A 167 23.17 -21.09 -7.22
C HIS A 167 24.35 -20.23 -6.82
#